data_AF-A0A0D7KDP0-F1
#
_entry.id   AF-A0A0D7KDP0-F1
#
_cell.length_a   1.000
_cell.length_b   1.000
_cell.length_c   1.000
_cell.angle_alpha   90.00
_cell.angle_beta   90.00
_cell.angle_gamma   90.00
#
_symmetry.space_group_name_H-M   'P 1'
#
loop_
_entity.id
_entity.type
_entity.pdbx_description
1 polymer ?
#
loop_
_entity_poly.entity_id
_entity_poly.type
_entity_poly.pdbx_seq_one_letter_code
_entity_poly.pdbx_strand_id
1 'polypeptide(L)'
;MFMPSPDGSGEYLVNLAGIVLLMSDAIFGDPSETTSRGRTNAMQLVERTLQEAEKRGFTQSSIVWALMRRNDFKPRLKNLVQKAVDHIPNEIQTQIIQSIRNRDSAGTASHPLLTATKHPGQHEPETNPHFTRPGPDGVDPRFWEAGRALRAIREREGKDAIHKPEHAHLFVQMIKFAPAQFKQKMSEMAKTMDLLPKATHVGEDGQALYTSQQIAEKCGISVEEVERLAALADPEDLYTGPVFPLQ
;
A
#
# COMPACT_ATOMS: atom_id res chain seq x y z
N MET A 1 1.40 -16.87 -20.59
CA MET A 1 0.77 -16.58 -19.28
C MET A 1 -0.73 -16.75 -19.33
N PHE A 2 -1.41 -16.05 -20.25
CA PHE A 2 -2.78 -16.36 -20.67
C PHE A 2 -2.73 -16.82 -22.12
N MET A 3 -3.41 -17.91 -22.45
CA MET A 3 -3.51 -18.43 -23.81
C MET A 3 -4.98 -18.68 -24.10
N PRO A 4 -5.51 -18.30 -25.27
CA PRO A 4 -6.87 -18.65 -25.63
C PRO A 4 -7.01 -20.18 -25.63
N SER A 5 -8.15 -20.67 -25.14
CA SER A 5 -8.44 -22.09 -25.09
C SER A 5 -8.47 -22.66 -26.51
N PRO A 6 -7.79 -23.78 -26.78
CA PRO A 6 -7.72 -24.38 -28.11
C PRO A 6 -9.07 -24.93 -28.61
N ASP A 7 -10.07 -25.04 -27.73
CA ASP A 7 -11.42 -25.51 -28.07
C ASP A 7 -12.34 -24.41 -28.65
N GLY A 8 -11.87 -23.16 -28.74
CA GLY A 8 -12.65 -22.05 -29.28
C GLY A 8 -13.80 -21.58 -28.38
N SER A 9 -13.83 -22.01 -27.11
CA SER A 9 -14.84 -21.61 -26.11
C SER A 9 -14.81 -20.12 -25.74
N GLY A 10 -13.76 -19.39 -26.13
CA GLY A 10 -13.51 -18.02 -25.68
C GLY A 10 -12.90 -17.95 -24.27
N GLU A 11 -12.67 -19.09 -23.61
CA GLU A 11 -11.98 -19.16 -22.32
C GLU A 11 -10.46 -18.97 -22.50
N TYR A 12 -9.78 -18.54 -21.44
CA TYR A 12 -8.31 -18.41 -21.41
C TYR A 12 -7.70 -19.45 -20.47
N LEU A 13 -6.76 -20.24 -20.99
CA LEU A 13 -5.86 -21.06 -20.20
C LEU A 13 -4.85 -20.16 -19.49
N VAL A 14 -4.76 -20.32 -18.17
CA VAL A 14 -3.76 -19.62 -17.35
C VAL A 14 -2.68 -20.61 -16.91
N ASN A 15 -1.42 -20.29 -17.16
CA ASN A 15 -0.29 -21.09 -16.67
C ASN A 15 0.05 -20.68 -15.21
N LEU A 16 0.95 -21.42 -14.55
CA LEU A 16 1.33 -21.13 -13.16
C LEU A 16 1.82 -19.69 -12.97
N ALA A 17 2.58 -19.14 -13.93
CA ALA A 17 3.03 -17.75 -13.87
C ALA A 17 1.85 -16.76 -13.89
N GLY A 18 0.84 -17.00 -14.73
CA GLY A 18 -0.39 -16.21 -14.74
C GLY A 18 -1.17 -16.33 -13.42
N ILE A 19 -1.25 -17.52 -12.84
CA ILE A 19 -1.89 -17.74 -11.53
C ILE A 19 -1.16 -16.95 -10.44
N VAL A 20 0.17 -17.00 -10.41
CA VAL A 20 0.99 -16.23 -9.45
C VAL A 20 0.72 -14.73 -9.56
N LEU A 21 0.56 -14.20 -10.78
CA LEU A 21 0.20 -12.80 -10.97
C LEU A 21 -1.23 -12.48 -10.50
N LEU A 22 -2.22 -13.34 -10.77
CA LEU A 22 -3.57 -13.18 -10.23
C LEU A 22 -3.58 -13.22 -8.70
N MET A 23 -2.78 -14.10 -8.11
CA MET A 23 -2.64 -14.15 -6.65
C MET A 23 -1.98 -12.90 -6.08
N SER A 24 -1.09 -12.24 -6.82
CA SER A 24 -0.54 -10.95 -6.39
C SER A 24 -1.65 -9.93 -6.13
N ASP A 25 -2.66 -9.88 -6.99
CA ASP A 25 -3.81 -9.00 -6.83
C ASP A 25 -4.68 -9.43 -5.64
N ALA A 26 -4.95 -10.73 -5.46
CA ALA A 26 -5.63 -11.22 -4.25
C ALA A 26 -4.87 -10.89 -2.94
N ILE A 27 -3.54 -10.79 -2.99
CA ILE A 27 -2.69 -10.48 -1.84
C ILE A 27 -2.60 -8.96 -1.58
N PHE A 28 -2.44 -8.15 -2.62
CA PHE A 28 -2.06 -6.74 -2.54
C PHE A 28 -3.05 -5.76 -3.18
N GLY A 29 -4.05 -6.24 -3.91
CA GLY A 29 -5.15 -5.46 -4.50
C GLY A 29 -6.24 -5.11 -3.48
N ASP A 30 -7.45 -4.79 -3.97
CA ASP A 30 -8.53 -4.26 -3.14
C ASP A 30 -8.91 -5.24 -2.02
N PRO A 31 -8.86 -4.83 -0.74
CA PRO A 31 -9.21 -5.69 0.38
C PRO A 31 -10.68 -6.10 0.43
N SER A 32 -11.59 -5.39 -0.24
CA SER A 32 -13.01 -5.75 -0.33
C SER A 32 -13.28 -6.88 -1.32
N GLU A 33 -12.36 -7.11 -2.27
CA GLU A 33 -12.50 -8.13 -3.31
C GLU A 33 -12.02 -9.52 -2.85
N THR A 34 -11.19 -9.59 -1.80
CA THR A 34 -10.60 -10.84 -1.32
C THR A 34 -10.71 -10.99 0.20
N THR A 35 -11.38 -12.06 0.65
CA THR A 35 -11.47 -12.43 2.07
C THR A 35 -10.09 -12.73 2.68
N SER A 36 -9.94 -12.59 4.00
CA SER A 36 -8.67 -12.91 4.70
C SER A 36 -8.20 -14.35 4.40
N ARG A 37 -9.12 -15.31 4.37
CA ARG A 37 -8.81 -16.71 4.01
C ARG A 37 -8.36 -16.84 2.55
N GLY A 38 -9.05 -16.19 1.61
CA GLY A 38 -8.67 -16.19 0.20
C GLY A 38 -7.27 -15.63 -0.02
N ARG A 39 -6.93 -14.57 0.72
CA ARG A 39 -5.59 -13.99 0.71
C ARG A 39 -4.52 -14.91 1.26
N THR A 40 -4.77 -15.54 2.41
CA THR A 40 -3.81 -16.52 2.98
C THR A 40 -3.55 -17.66 2.01
N ASN A 41 -4.59 -18.15 1.32
CA ASN A 41 -4.44 -19.14 0.26
C ASN A 41 -3.55 -18.64 -0.89
N ALA A 42 -3.77 -17.40 -1.35
CA ALA A 42 -2.98 -16.76 -2.39
C ALA A 42 -1.51 -16.61 -1.98
N MET A 43 -1.24 -16.18 -0.75
CA MET A 43 0.12 -16.06 -0.20
C MET A 43 0.84 -17.40 -0.18
N GLN A 44 0.19 -18.46 0.32
CA GLN A 44 0.77 -19.79 0.38
C GLN A 44 1.11 -20.36 -1.00
N LEU A 45 0.31 -20.06 -2.02
CA LEU A 45 0.60 -20.46 -3.40
C LEU A 45 1.84 -19.77 -3.94
N VAL A 46 1.88 -18.44 -3.86
CA VAL A 46 2.99 -17.64 -4.39
C VAL A 46 4.28 -18.05 -3.68
N GLU A 47 4.21 -18.22 -2.37
CA GLU A 47 5.31 -18.71 -1.56
C GLU A 47 5.79 -20.09 -2.01
N ARG A 48 4.89 -21.08 -2.09
CA ARG A 48 5.27 -22.44 -2.53
C ARG A 48 5.94 -22.41 -3.89
N THR A 49 5.43 -21.58 -4.80
CA THR A 49 5.99 -21.44 -6.15
C THR A 49 7.42 -20.89 -6.10
N LEU A 50 7.63 -19.79 -5.37
CA LEU A 50 8.96 -19.17 -5.25
C LEU A 50 9.95 -20.07 -4.51
N GLN A 51 9.52 -20.83 -3.52
CA GLN A 51 10.38 -21.82 -2.84
C GLN A 51 10.82 -22.95 -3.77
N GLU A 52 9.91 -23.49 -4.58
CA GLU A 52 10.28 -24.53 -5.55
C GLU A 52 11.23 -23.98 -6.62
N ALA A 53 11.08 -22.71 -7.01
CA ALA A 53 12.03 -22.04 -7.88
C ALA A 53 13.40 -21.85 -7.19
N GLU A 54 13.44 -21.41 -5.92
CA GLU A 54 14.66 -21.21 -5.14
C GLU A 54 15.49 -22.48 -4.99
N LYS A 55 14.83 -23.61 -4.67
CA LYS A 55 15.48 -24.93 -4.59
C LYS A 55 16.20 -25.31 -5.89
N ARG A 56 15.86 -24.67 -7.00
CA ARG A 56 16.37 -24.94 -8.35
C ARG A 56 17.19 -23.79 -8.92
N GLY A 57 17.64 -22.86 -8.08
CA GLY A 57 18.62 -21.83 -8.44
C GLY A 57 18.04 -20.46 -8.77
N PHE A 58 16.73 -20.25 -8.62
CA PHE A 58 16.17 -18.90 -8.70
C PHE A 58 16.53 -18.07 -7.47
N THR A 59 17.12 -16.89 -7.64
CA THR A 59 17.64 -16.07 -6.52
C THR A 59 16.87 -14.77 -6.28
N GLN A 60 15.84 -14.47 -7.09
CA GLN A 60 15.21 -13.15 -7.14
C GLN A 60 13.82 -13.12 -6.49
N SER A 61 13.50 -14.06 -5.60
CA SER A 61 12.19 -14.15 -4.94
C SER A 61 11.81 -12.92 -4.13
N SER A 62 12.77 -12.32 -3.42
CA SER A 62 12.56 -11.08 -2.67
C SER A 62 12.19 -9.90 -3.58
N ILE A 63 12.76 -9.85 -4.79
CA ILE A 63 12.44 -8.85 -5.80
C ILE A 63 11.03 -9.08 -6.35
N VAL A 64 10.64 -10.34 -6.59
CA VAL A 64 9.27 -10.67 -7.01
C VAL A 64 8.27 -10.18 -5.96
N TRP A 65 8.48 -10.50 -4.69
CA TRP A 65 7.62 -10.02 -3.59
C TRP A 65 7.56 -8.49 -3.51
N ALA A 66 8.69 -7.81 -3.62
CA ALA A 66 8.74 -6.36 -3.58
C ALA A 66 7.98 -5.70 -4.73
N LEU A 67 8.02 -6.30 -5.93
CA LEU A 67 7.29 -5.81 -7.10
C LEU A 67 5.79 -6.11 -7.02
N MET A 68 5.40 -7.29 -6.56
CA MET A 68 4.00 -7.64 -6.27
C MET A 68 3.38 -6.68 -5.26
N ARG A 69 4.12 -6.34 -4.18
CA ARG A 69 3.67 -5.40 -3.16
C ARG A 69 3.36 -4.01 -3.70
N ARG A 70 4.09 -3.56 -4.73
CA ARG A 70 3.85 -2.28 -5.39
C ARG A 70 2.60 -2.28 -6.27
N ASN A 71 1.94 -3.44 -6.39
CA ASN A 71 0.82 -3.71 -7.30
C ASN A 71 1.12 -3.29 -8.76
N ASP A 72 2.39 -3.39 -9.15
CA ASP A 72 2.91 -2.84 -10.40
C ASP A 72 3.16 -3.97 -11.40
N PHE A 73 2.14 -4.33 -12.18
CA PHE A 73 2.16 -5.40 -13.19
C PHE A 73 2.98 -5.06 -14.45
N LYS A 74 4.01 -4.22 -14.32
CA LYS A 74 4.97 -3.90 -15.37
C LYS A 74 5.63 -5.15 -15.97
N PRO A 75 6.15 -5.07 -17.21
CA PRO A 75 6.83 -6.19 -17.87
C PRO A 75 7.91 -6.86 -17.02
N ARG A 76 8.59 -6.08 -16.15
CA ARG A 76 9.60 -6.61 -15.22
C ARG A 76 9.04 -7.66 -14.27
N LEU A 77 7.89 -7.43 -13.63
CA LEU A 77 7.29 -8.40 -12.72
C LEU A 77 6.89 -9.67 -13.47
N LYS A 78 6.21 -9.50 -14.63
CA LYS A 78 5.78 -10.60 -15.49
C LYS A 78 6.96 -11.50 -15.90
N ASN A 79 8.07 -10.90 -16.33
CA ASN A 79 9.27 -11.63 -16.75
C ASN A 79 9.93 -12.36 -15.59
N LEU A 80 9.99 -11.75 -14.39
CA LEU A 80 10.58 -12.40 -13.22
C LEU A 80 9.74 -13.57 -12.72
N VAL A 81 8.42 -13.44 -12.70
CA VAL A 81 7.52 -14.53 -12.33
C VAL A 81 7.61 -15.66 -13.34
N GLN A 82 7.61 -15.35 -14.65
CA GLN A 82 7.81 -16.38 -15.68
C GLN A 82 9.15 -17.07 -15.50
N LYS A 83 10.23 -16.31 -15.30
CA LYS A 83 11.57 -16.86 -15.04
C LYS A 83 11.59 -17.77 -13.81
N ALA A 84 10.92 -17.40 -12.72
CA ALA A 84 10.81 -18.26 -11.54
C ALA A 84 10.10 -19.58 -11.86
N VAL A 85 8.99 -19.52 -12.59
CA VAL A 85 8.22 -20.70 -13.01
C VAL A 85 9.02 -21.59 -13.96
N ASP A 86 9.83 -21.02 -14.86
CA ASP A 86 10.68 -21.76 -15.79
C ASP A 86 11.76 -22.62 -15.08
N HIS A 87 12.10 -22.30 -13.81
CA HIS A 87 13.00 -23.14 -13.00
C HIS A 87 12.28 -24.38 -12.42
N ILE A 88 10.96 -24.47 -12.52
CA ILE A 88 10.13 -25.51 -11.89
C ILE A 88 9.72 -26.55 -12.94
N PRO A 89 9.97 -27.86 -12.74
CA PRO A 89 9.48 -28.92 -13.61
C PRO A 89 7.95 -28.91 -13.76
N ASN A 90 7.45 -29.24 -14.96
CA ASN A 90 6.02 -29.19 -15.28
C ASN A 90 5.15 -30.06 -14.34
N GLU A 91 5.67 -31.19 -13.88
CA GLU A 91 4.98 -32.06 -12.92
C GLU A 91 4.72 -31.33 -11.60
N ILE A 92 5.72 -30.59 -11.12
CA ILE A 92 5.64 -29.83 -9.88
C ILE A 92 4.74 -28.60 -10.07
N GLN A 93 4.83 -27.92 -11.22
CA GLN A 93 3.90 -26.83 -11.54
C GLN A 93 2.44 -27.33 -11.47
N THR A 94 2.16 -28.49 -12.06
CA THR A 94 0.84 -29.12 -12.04
C THR A 94 0.38 -29.46 -10.62
N GLN A 95 1.26 -30.00 -9.78
CA GLN A 95 0.95 -30.28 -8.37
C GLN A 95 0.67 -29.02 -7.55
N ILE A 96 1.38 -27.92 -7.84
CA ILE A 96 1.11 -26.62 -7.20
C ILE A 96 -0.30 -26.16 -7.58
N ILE A 97 -0.65 -26.18 -8.87
CA ILE A 97 -1.97 -25.77 -9.36
C ILE A 97 -3.09 -26.63 -8.74
N GLN A 98 -2.92 -27.95 -8.74
CA GLN A 98 -3.91 -28.87 -8.17
C GLN A 98 -4.11 -28.68 -6.66
N SER A 99 -3.06 -28.29 -5.93
CA SER A 99 -3.18 -28.05 -4.48
C SER A 99 -4.11 -26.88 -4.12
N ILE A 100 -4.36 -25.96 -5.06
CA ILE A 100 -5.31 -24.86 -4.91
C ILE A 100 -6.73 -25.41 -5.02
N ARG A 101 -6.96 -26.22 -6.06
CA ARG A 101 -8.27 -26.74 -6.43
C ARG A 101 -8.83 -27.72 -5.39
N ASN A 102 -7.94 -28.45 -4.71
CA ASN A 102 -8.32 -29.45 -3.71
C ASN A 102 -8.42 -28.90 -2.27
N ARG A 103 -8.04 -27.64 -2.01
CA ARG A 103 -8.06 -27.04 -0.67
C ARG A 103 -9.45 -26.65 -0.18
N ASP A 104 -10.44 -26.59 -1.07
CA ASP A 104 -11.83 -26.34 -0.68
C ASP A 104 -12.48 -27.53 0.07
N SER A 105 -11.84 -28.72 0.06
CA SER A 105 -12.44 -29.96 0.60
C SER A 105 -11.86 -30.44 1.93
N ALA A 106 -10.70 -29.96 2.36
CA ALA A 106 -10.05 -30.44 3.58
C ALA A 106 -9.61 -29.26 4.45
N GLY A 107 -10.20 -29.13 5.64
CA GLY A 107 -9.77 -28.22 6.70
C GLY A 107 -8.35 -28.53 7.15
N THR A 108 -7.37 -28.16 6.33
CA THR A 108 -5.96 -28.46 6.52
C THR A 108 -5.30 -27.34 7.30
N ALA A 109 -4.50 -27.75 8.29
CA ALA A 109 -3.79 -26.89 9.22
C ALA A 109 -3.02 -25.78 8.49
N SER A 110 -3.08 -24.57 9.06
CA SER A 110 -2.31 -23.42 8.60
C SER A 110 -0.82 -23.74 8.71
N HIS A 111 -0.17 -24.06 7.59
CA HIS A 111 1.28 -24.08 7.55
C HIS A 111 1.77 -22.63 7.69
N PRO A 112 2.65 -22.33 8.67
CA PRO A 112 3.18 -20.99 8.82
C PRO A 112 3.92 -20.57 7.55
N LEU A 113 3.63 -19.37 7.09
CA LEU A 113 4.25 -18.78 5.89
C LEU A 113 5.75 -18.61 6.16
N LEU A 114 6.62 -19.26 5.38
CA LEU A 114 8.08 -19.12 5.49
C LEU A 114 8.55 -17.70 5.09
N THR A 115 7.76 -16.93 4.34
CA THR A 115 8.01 -15.51 4.08
C THR A 115 7.81 -14.67 5.33
N ALA A 116 6.91 -15.09 6.23
CA ALA A 116 6.78 -14.45 7.54
C ALA A 116 8.03 -14.71 8.41
N THR A 117 8.71 -15.85 8.22
CA THR A 117 9.97 -16.13 8.93
C THR A 117 11.20 -15.51 8.27
N LYS A 118 11.23 -15.38 6.93
CA LYS A 118 12.32 -14.70 6.20
C LYS A 118 12.24 -13.18 6.28
N HIS A 119 11.03 -12.63 6.41
CA HIS A 119 10.76 -11.19 6.42
C HIS A 119 9.68 -10.87 7.47
N PRO A 120 10.01 -11.03 8.77
CA PRO A 120 9.07 -10.79 9.87
C PRO A 120 8.50 -9.37 9.82
N GLY A 121 7.19 -9.24 10.06
CA GLY A 121 6.45 -7.98 9.98
C GLY A 121 6.18 -7.47 8.56
N GLN A 122 6.91 -7.91 7.53
CA GLN A 122 6.68 -7.44 6.16
C GLN A 122 5.66 -8.23 5.36
N HIS A 123 5.11 -9.32 5.91
CA HIS A 123 4.14 -10.18 5.23
C HIS A 123 2.94 -10.54 6.10
N GLU A 124 2.89 -10.10 7.36
CA GLU A 124 1.82 -10.42 8.29
C GLU A 124 0.86 -9.24 8.45
N PRO A 125 -0.26 -9.20 7.69
CA PRO A 125 -1.26 -8.14 7.79
C PRO A 125 -2.15 -8.25 9.03
N GLU A 126 -2.26 -9.43 9.65
CA GLU A 126 -3.17 -9.64 10.79
C GLU A 126 -2.58 -9.14 12.10
N THR A 127 -1.25 -8.93 12.16
CA THR A 127 -0.51 -8.50 13.35
C THR A 127 0.28 -7.21 13.15
N ASN A 128 0.55 -6.79 11.90
CA ASN A 128 1.24 -5.53 11.61
C ASN A 128 0.27 -4.40 11.22
N PRO A 129 0.00 -3.41 12.10
CA PRO A 129 -0.86 -2.26 11.80
C PRO A 129 -0.29 -1.32 10.71
N HIS A 130 0.96 -1.52 10.31
CA HIS A 130 1.62 -0.77 9.23
C HIS A 130 1.59 -1.50 7.88
N PHE A 131 1.18 -2.77 7.85
CA PHE A 131 1.06 -3.49 6.58
C PHE A 131 -0.17 -2.96 5.83
N THR A 132 0.06 -2.10 4.85
CA THR A 132 -0.99 -1.59 3.96
C THR A 132 -0.75 -2.02 2.53
N ARG A 133 -1.82 -2.60 1.96
CA ARG A 133 -1.94 -2.93 0.55
C ARG A 133 -2.10 -1.62 -0.23
N PRO A 134 -1.23 -1.24 -1.17
CA PRO A 134 -1.57 -0.15 -2.08
C PRO A 134 -2.78 -0.62 -2.91
N GLY A 135 -3.85 0.18 -3.00
CA GLY A 135 -4.99 -0.13 -3.86
C GLY A 135 -4.58 -0.28 -5.35
N PRO A 136 -5.52 -0.58 -6.26
CA PRO A 136 -5.23 -0.77 -7.69
C PRO A 136 -4.44 0.39 -8.33
N ASP A 137 -4.58 1.60 -7.79
CA ASP A 137 -3.88 2.81 -8.26
C ASP A 137 -2.51 3.04 -7.59
N GLY A 138 -2.05 2.12 -6.73
CA GLY A 138 -0.84 2.27 -5.92
C GLY A 138 -1.00 3.23 -4.72
N VAL A 139 -2.24 3.62 -4.39
CA VAL A 139 -2.59 4.57 -3.33
C VAL A 139 -3.02 3.83 -2.06
N ASP A 140 -2.59 4.29 -0.88
CA ASP A 140 -2.96 3.69 0.40
C ASP A 140 -4.49 3.73 0.61
N PRO A 141 -5.18 2.60 0.88
CA PRO A 141 -6.62 2.54 1.05
C PRO A 141 -7.15 3.49 2.12
N ARG A 142 -6.36 3.79 3.15
CA ARG A 142 -6.74 4.74 4.22
C ARG A 142 -6.89 6.16 3.69
N PHE A 143 -6.18 6.54 2.63
CA PHE A 143 -6.41 7.79 1.92
C PHE A 143 -7.83 7.84 1.35
N TRP A 144 -8.25 6.77 0.68
CA TRP A 144 -9.57 6.69 0.06
C TRP A 144 -10.68 6.55 1.08
N GLU A 145 -10.47 5.79 2.16
CA GLU A 145 -11.43 5.68 3.26
C GLU A 145 -11.68 7.03 3.92
N ALA A 146 -10.62 7.74 4.29
CA ALA A 146 -10.74 9.08 4.86
C ALA A 146 -11.42 10.07 3.89
N GLY A 147 -11.04 10.04 2.60
CA GLY A 147 -11.67 10.87 1.57
C GLY A 147 -13.16 10.55 1.34
N ARG A 148 -13.55 9.27 1.36
CA ARG A 148 -14.95 8.84 1.26
C ARG A 148 -15.76 9.26 2.49
N ALA A 149 -15.20 9.12 3.68
CA ALA A 149 -15.85 9.53 4.92
C ALA A 149 -16.12 11.05 4.93
N LEU A 150 -15.12 11.87 4.58
CA LEU A 150 -15.29 13.32 4.44
C LEU A 150 -16.34 13.68 3.38
N ARG A 151 -16.35 12.97 2.25
CA ARG A 151 -17.37 13.17 1.21
C ARG A 151 -18.78 12.87 1.72
N ALA A 152 -18.96 11.75 2.43
CA ALA A 152 -20.26 11.35 2.97
C ALA A 152 -20.78 12.35 4.01
N ILE A 153 -19.90 12.87 4.89
CA ILE A 153 -20.24 13.94 5.84
C ILE A 153 -20.69 15.20 5.08
N ARG A 154 -19.93 15.61 4.07
CA ARG A 154 -20.27 16.78 3.24
C ARG A 154 -21.65 16.63 2.59
N GLU A 155 -21.98 15.43 2.10
CA GLU A 155 -23.25 15.13 1.44
C GLU A 155 -24.41 15.09 2.44
N ARG A 156 -24.19 14.58 3.65
CA ARG A 156 -25.23 14.44 4.69
C ARG A 156 -25.48 15.74 5.45
N GLU A 157 -24.43 16.48 5.78
CA GLU A 157 -24.46 17.59 6.75
C GLU A 157 -24.05 18.93 6.15
N GLY A 158 -23.65 18.96 4.88
CA GLY A 158 -23.27 20.17 4.17
C GLY A 158 -21.78 20.47 4.18
N LYS A 159 -21.38 21.50 3.41
CA LYS A 159 -19.97 21.87 3.20
C LYS A 159 -19.25 22.29 4.46
N ASP A 160 -19.93 22.89 5.43
CA ASP A 160 -19.26 23.39 6.63
C ASP A 160 -19.02 22.27 7.66
N ALA A 161 -19.72 21.14 7.54
CA ALA A 161 -19.59 20.02 8.46
C ALA A 161 -18.17 19.43 8.44
N ILE A 162 -17.56 19.28 7.26
CA ILE A 162 -16.19 18.74 7.12
C ILE A 162 -15.11 19.60 7.80
N HIS A 163 -15.43 20.85 8.15
CA HIS A 163 -14.52 21.76 8.85
C HIS A 163 -14.68 21.72 10.37
N LYS A 164 -15.64 20.95 10.90
CA LYS A 164 -15.83 20.81 12.34
C LYS A 164 -14.69 20.01 12.99
N PRO A 165 -14.28 20.35 14.23
CA PRO A 165 -13.20 19.67 14.96
C PRO A 165 -13.40 18.15 15.07
N GLU A 166 -14.64 17.69 15.22
CA GLU A 166 -15.00 16.27 15.31
C GLU A 166 -14.60 15.43 14.07
N HIS A 167 -14.35 16.08 12.93
CA HIS A 167 -13.91 15.42 11.69
C HIS A 167 -12.45 15.72 11.31
N ALA A 168 -11.73 16.51 12.12
CA ALA A 168 -10.34 16.88 11.86
C ALA A 168 -9.42 15.65 11.70
N HIS A 169 -9.70 14.58 12.46
CA HIS A 169 -8.95 13.32 12.38
C HIS A 169 -9.01 12.67 10.97
N LEU A 170 -10.14 12.80 10.25
CA LEU A 170 -10.27 12.29 8.89
C LEU A 170 -9.42 13.09 7.91
N PHE A 171 -9.33 14.40 8.09
CA PHE A 171 -8.45 15.24 7.28
C PHE A 171 -6.98 14.88 7.53
N VAL A 172 -6.58 14.71 8.79
CA VAL A 172 -5.21 14.26 9.15
C VAL A 172 -4.88 12.91 8.51
N GLN A 173 -5.78 11.92 8.58
CA GLN A 173 -5.58 10.62 7.93
C GLN A 173 -5.45 10.75 6.41
N MET A 174 -6.31 11.55 5.78
CA MET A 174 -6.25 11.79 4.34
C MET A 174 -4.90 12.41 3.94
N ILE A 175 -4.39 13.41 4.66
CA ILE A 175 -3.09 14.01 4.36
C ILE A 175 -1.95 13.03 4.62
N LYS A 176 -1.98 12.31 5.75
CA LYS A 176 -0.93 11.35 6.13
C LYS A 176 -0.70 10.30 5.03
N PHE A 177 -1.79 9.69 4.57
CA PHE A 177 -1.76 8.61 3.58
C PHE A 177 -1.84 9.08 2.13
N ALA A 178 -1.82 10.39 1.89
CA ALA A 178 -1.89 10.93 0.54
C ALA A 178 -0.70 10.51 -0.34
N PRO A 179 -0.93 10.22 -1.64
CA PRO A 179 0.14 10.00 -2.61
C PRO A 179 1.10 11.19 -2.69
N ALA A 180 2.39 10.94 -2.97
CA ALA A 180 3.41 11.99 -3.07
C ALA A 180 3.04 13.11 -4.07
N GLN A 181 2.49 12.73 -5.24
CA GLN A 181 2.03 13.70 -6.24
C GLN A 181 0.89 14.58 -5.73
N PHE A 182 0.01 14.03 -4.88
CA PHE A 182 -1.08 14.80 -4.27
C PHE A 182 -0.55 15.77 -3.22
N LYS A 183 0.40 15.34 -2.37
CA LYS A 183 1.09 16.21 -1.40
C LYS A 183 1.83 17.36 -2.10
N GLN A 184 2.50 17.08 -3.22
CA GLN A 184 3.17 18.10 -4.04
C GLN A 184 2.18 19.14 -4.57
N LYS A 185 1.08 18.69 -5.21
CA LYS A 185 0.03 19.60 -5.69
C LYS A 185 -0.60 20.44 -4.58
N MET A 186 -0.83 19.86 -3.40
CA MET A 186 -1.31 20.63 -2.25
C MET A 186 -0.31 21.69 -1.80
N SER A 187 0.99 21.35 -1.74
CA SER A 187 2.05 22.31 -1.40
C SER A 187 2.13 23.46 -2.41
N GLU A 188 2.06 23.16 -3.71
CA GLU A 188 2.05 24.16 -4.79
C GLU A 188 0.82 25.07 -4.70
N MET A 189 -0.35 24.50 -4.45
CA MET A 189 -1.59 25.25 -4.30
C MET A 189 -1.56 26.12 -3.03
N ALA A 190 -1.02 25.61 -1.92
CA ALA A 190 -0.83 26.38 -0.70
C ALA A 190 0.12 27.56 -0.90
N LYS A 191 1.18 27.42 -1.72
CA LYS A 191 2.05 28.54 -2.11
C LYS A 191 1.31 29.55 -2.97
N THR A 192 0.58 29.08 -4.00
CA THR A 192 -0.14 29.95 -4.95
C THR A 192 -1.24 30.76 -4.26
N MET A 193 -1.92 30.15 -3.29
CA MET A 193 -2.99 30.78 -2.53
C MET A 193 -2.48 31.55 -1.31
N ASP A 194 -1.17 31.68 -1.13
CA ASP A 194 -0.54 32.31 0.03
C ASP A 194 -1.10 31.77 1.37
N LEU A 195 -1.22 30.45 1.48
CA LEU A 195 -1.71 29.74 2.68
C LEU A 195 -0.56 29.30 3.60
N LEU A 196 0.69 29.43 3.16
CA LEU A 196 1.86 29.08 3.96
C LEU A 196 2.40 30.31 4.70
N PRO A 197 2.90 30.15 5.94
CA PRO A 197 3.61 31.22 6.63
C PRO A 197 4.88 31.61 5.88
N LYS A 198 5.42 32.79 6.18
CA LYS A 198 6.75 33.17 5.69
C LYS A 198 7.82 32.34 6.41
N ALA A 199 8.53 31.50 5.66
CA ALA A 199 9.62 30.70 6.19
C ALA A 199 10.77 31.57 6.69
N THR A 200 11.29 31.25 7.88
CA THR A 200 12.49 31.87 8.46
C THR A 200 13.62 30.88 8.63
N HIS A 201 13.32 29.58 8.57
CA HIS A 201 14.26 28.49 8.78
C HIS A 201 14.01 27.35 7.80
N VAL A 202 15.04 26.54 7.60
CA VAL A 202 15.01 25.30 6.82
C VAL A 202 15.61 24.14 7.59
N GLY A 203 15.16 22.93 7.27
CA GLY A 203 15.80 21.69 7.71
C GLY A 203 17.03 21.35 6.89
N GLU A 204 17.71 20.27 7.27
CA GLU A 204 18.88 19.72 6.57
C GLU A 204 18.63 19.39 5.09
N ASP A 205 17.39 19.05 4.73
CA ASP A 205 16.95 18.78 3.36
C ASP A 205 16.58 20.03 2.55
N GLY A 206 16.75 21.22 3.15
CA GLY A 206 16.38 22.51 2.56
C GLY A 206 14.87 22.78 2.55
N GLN A 207 14.04 21.96 3.20
CA GLN A 207 12.61 22.21 3.31
C GLN A 207 12.32 23.31 4.34
N ALA A 208 11.36 24.18 4.02
CA ALA A 208 10.95 25.25 4.91
C ALA A 208 10.31 24.70 6.20
N LEU A 209 10.77 25.20 7.34
CA LEU A 209 10.22 24.89 8.66
C LEU A 209 9.46 26.10 9.21
N TYR A 210 8.33 25.82 9.85
CA TYR A 210 7.46 26.82 10.44
C TYR A 210 7.25 26.53 11.92
N THR A 211 7.41 27.57 12.73
CA THR A 211 7.06 27.51 14.16
C THR A 211 5.55 27.55 14.34
N SER A 212 5.05 27.04 15.47
CA SER A 212 3.64 27.14 15.83
C SER A 212 3.15 28.59 15.83
N GLN A 213 4.00 29.53 16.21
CA GLN A 213 3.69 30.97 16.19
C GLN A 213 3.49 31.50 14.76
N GLN A 214 4.36 31.14 13.82
CA GLN A 214 4.21 31.54 12.42
C GLN A 214 2.92 30.97 11.80
N ILE A 215 2.56 29.74 12.17
CA ILE A 215 1.31 29.11 11.71
C ILE A 215 0.10 29.83 12.33
N ALA A 216 0.14 30.11 13.64
CA ALA A 216 -0.92 30.84 14.35
C ALA A 216 -1.19 32.22 13.72
N GLU A 217 -0.12 32.99 13.48
CA GLU A 217 -0.19 34.31 12.84
C GLU A 217 -0.76 34.23 11.42
N LYS A 218 -0.33 33.24 10.62
CA LYS A 218 -0.81 33.08 9.24
C LYS A 218 -2.26 32.63 9.16
N CYS A 219 -2.68 31.75 10.06
CA CYS A 219 -4.02 31.16 10.06
C CYS A 219 -5.04 31.97 10.89
N GLY A 220 -4.60 32.97 11.65
CA GLY A 220 -5.46 33.78 12.51
C GLY A 220 -6.05 32.99 13.69
N ILE A 221 -5.31 32.00 14.20
CA ILE A 221 -5.70 31.16 15.34
C ILE A 221 -4.69 31.29 16.49
N SER A 222 -5.01 30.74 17.67
CA SER A 222 -4.09 30.77 18.80
C SER A 222 -2.99 29.71 18.68
N VAL A 223 -1.86 29.93 19.36
CA VAL A 223 -0.75 28.95 19.38
C VAL A 223 -1.19 27.63 20.01
N GLU A 224 -2.01 27.68 21.05
CA GLU A 224 -2.56 26.49 21.71
C GLU A 224 -3.43 25.66 20.76
N GLU A 225 -4.16 26.32 19.85
CA GLU A 225 -4.94 25.62 18.82
C GLU A 225 -4.04 24.94 17.78
N VAL A 226 -2.95 25.61 17.37
CA VAL A 226 -1.94 24.99 16.51
C VAL A 226 -1.31 23.77 17.17
N GLU A 227 -0.97 23.86 18.45
CA GLU A 227 -0.40 22.75 19.22
C GLU A 227 -1.39 21.60 19.40
N ARG A 228 -2.68 21.89 19.63
CA ARG A 228 -3.73 20.86 19.63
C ARG A 228 -3.84 20.13 18.30
N LEU A 229 -3.77 20.85 17.18
CA LEU A 229 -3.79 20.26 15.85
C LEU A 229 -2.52 19.45 15.56
N ALA A 230 -1.36 19.95 15.98
CA ALA A 230 -0.08 19.25 15.87
C ALA A 230 -0.07 17.95 16.71
N ALA A 231 -0.73 17.94 17.86
CA ALA A 231 -0.86 16.73 18.69
C ALA A 231 -1.73 15.62 18.06
N LEU A 232 -2.51 15.93 17.01
CA LEU A 232 -3.20 14.93 16.20
C LEU A 232 -2.30 14.27 15.17
N ALA A 233 -1.12 14.86 14.88
CA ALA A 233 -0.12 14.26 14.01
C ALA A 233 0.66 13.17 14.77
N ASP A 234 1.27 12.24 14.02
CA ASP A 234 2.18 11.27 14.61
C ASP A 234 3.40 12.02 15.15
N PRO A 235 3.90 11.73 16.37
CA PRO A 235 5.14 12.34 16.87
C PRO A 235 6.33 12.14 15.91
N GLU A 236 6.35 11.04 15.16
CA GLU A 236 7.35 10.73 14.14
C GLU A 236 7.22 11.59 12.86
N ASP A 237 6.07 12.24 12.64
CA ASP A 237 5.84 13.14 11.51
C ASP A 237 6.34 14.58 11.79
N LEU A 238 6.78 14.88 13.02
CA LEU A 238 7.34 16.18 13.40
C LEU A 238 8.85 16.23 13.14
N TYR A 239 9.33 17.33 12.58
CA TYR A 239 10.76 17.52 12.33
C TYR A 239 11.53 17.69 13.64
N THR A 240 12.45 16.76 13.93
CA THR A 240 13.31 16.75 15.12
C THR A 240 14.79 16.96 14.79
N GLY A 241 15.12 17.21 13.52
CA GLY A 241 16.48 17.40 13.03
C GLY A 241 17.05 18.81 13.27
N PRO A 242 18.29 19.06 12.82
CA PRO A 242 18.95 20.35 12.95
C PRO A 242 18.26 21.44 12.11
N VAL A 243 18.09 22.62 12.69
CA VAL A 243 17.39 23.76 12.08
C VAL A 243 18.40 24.84 11.69
N PHE A 244 18.32 25.33 10.45
CA PHE A 244 19.20 26.37 9.92
C PHE A 244 18.40 27.63 9.57
N PRO A 245 18.93 28.84 9.81
CA PRO A 245 18.28 30.07 9.36
C PRO A 245 18.26 30.15 7.83
N LEU A 246 17.15 30.62 7.27
CA LEU A 246 17.03 30.92 5.85
C LEU A 246 17.97 32.12 5.53
N GLN A 247 18.94 31.92 4.63
CA GLN A 247 19.86 32.98 4.18
C GLN A 247 19.20 33.98 3.24
#